data_AF-A0A9D2PS23-F1
#
_entry.id   AF-A0A9D2PS23-F1
#
_cell.length_a   1.000
_cell.length_b   1.000
_cell.length_c   1.000
_cell.angle_alpha   90.00
_cell.angle_beta   90.00
_cell.angle_gamma   90.00
#
_symmetry.space_group_name_H-M   'P 1'
#
loop_
_entity.id
_entity.type
_entity.pdbx_description
1 polymer ?
#
loop_
_entity_poly.entity_id
_entity_poly.type
_entity_poly.pdbx_seq_one_letter_code
_entity_poly.pdbx_strand_id
1 'polypeptide(L)'
;MKKGKMNIKKAISDYKERRARNKKVLKHGSYSIGITAVIIAIVVVFNLVIQEVPSKYREIDLSSQKLYSIGDQTEKMLKDLDKDVELYYIVQDGAESSDIEKLLEKYEEGSEHIKVEKKDPAVYPTFTSQYTSDNVTNNSIIAVCGDKNKVIDYYSMYETSINYQTYSQEVTGFDGEGQITSAIHYVTSEDMPVLYTLEGHDEVSMSETMKDTIQKANIDIQSLNLLSSETVPEDAACLFLFSPVADLTEEETQKILDYLENGGK
;
A
#
# COMPACT_ATOMS: atom_id res chain seq x y z
N MET A 1 -18.11 -34.51 82.32
CA MET A 1 -18.41 -33.79 81.05
C MET A 1 -19.91 -33.59 80.90
N LYS A 2 -20.41 -32.34 80.93
CA LYS A 2 -21.84 -32.02 80.73
C LYS A 2 -22.20 -32.12 79.25
N LYS A 3 -23.12 -33.03 78.87
CA LYS A 3 -23.74 -33.05 77.54
C LYS A 3 -24.73 -31.88 77.44
N GLY A 4 -24.42 -30.89 76.60
CA GLY A 4 -25.34 -29.79 76.29
C GLY A 4 -26.55 -30.30 75.50
N LYS A 5 -27.77 -30.00 75.96
CA LYS A 5 -29.00 -30.31 75.23
C LYS A 5 -29.11 -29.41 74.00
N MET A 6 -29.21 -30.02 72.82
CA MET A 6 -29.43 -29.33 71.55
C MET A 6 -30.81 -28.66 71.55
N ASN A 7 -30.84 -27.33 71.40
CA ASN A 7 -32.09 -26.57 71.35
C ASN A 7 -32.68 -26.60 69.93
N ILE A 8 -33.62 -27.52 69.72
CA ILE A 8 -34.27 -27.81 68.43
C ILE A 8 -34.90 -26.56 67.79
N LYS A 9 -35.43 -25.61 68.59
CA LYS A 9 -36.00 -24.36 68.06
C LYS A 9 -34.95 -23.48 67.39
N LYS A 10 -33.73 -23.44 67.93
CA LYS A 10 -32.61 -22.67 67.36
C LYS A 10 -32.13 -23.28 66.04
N ALA A 11 -32.02 -24.60 65.99
CA ALA A 11 -31.63 -25.32 64.77
C ALA A 11 -32.63 -25.13 63.61
N ILE A 12 -33.94 -25.11 63.90
CA ILE A 12 -34.99 -24.87 62.89
C ILE A 12 -34.97 -23.43 62.38
N SER A 13 -34.73 -22.45 63.27
CA SER A 13 -34.59 -21.04 62.89
C SER A 13 -33.38 -20.82 61.97
N ASP A 14 -32.22 -21.36 62.34
CA ASP A 14 -30.98 -21.25 61.56
C ASP A 14 -31.13 -21.92 60.18
N TYR A 15 -31.86 -23.04 60.09
CA TYR A 15 -32.15 -23.69 58.82
C TYR A 15 -33.06 -22.84 57.92
N LYS A 16 -34.10 -22.20 58.46
CA LYS A 16 -34.98 -21.29 57.71
C LYS A 16 -34.23 -20.06 57.21
N GLU A 17 -33.37 -19.45 58.03
CA GLU A 17 -32.55 -18.31 57.63
C GLU A 17 -31.49 -18.67 56.58
N ARG A 18 -30.84 -19.83 56.71
CA ARG A 18 -29.90 -20.34 55.69
C ARG A 18 -30.62 -20.62 54.37
N ARG A 19 -31.81 -21.22 54.39
CA ARG A 19 -32.62 -21.47 53.18
C ARG A 19 -33.09 -20.16 52.52
N ALA A 20 -33.47 -19.15 53.30
CA ALA A 20 -33.85 -17.83 52.80
C ALA A 20 -32.65 -17.07 52.18
N ARG A 21 -31.48 -17.14 52.82
CA ARG A 21 -30.22 -16.60 52.26
C ARG A 21 -29.82 -17.30 50.98
N ASN A 22 -29.86 -18.64 50.93
CA ASN A 22 -29.54 -19.40 49.72
C ASN A 22 -30.52 -19.11 48.57
N LYS A 23 -31.81 -18.89 48.86
CA LYS A 23 -32.81 -18.51 47.83
C LYS A 23 -32.60 -17.08 47.30
N LYS A 24 -32.07 -16.15 48.10
CA LYS A 24 -31.63 -14.82 47.65
C LYS A 24 -30.34 -14.91 46.82
N VAL A 25 -29.35 -15.68 47.26
CA VAL A 25 -28.09 -15.89 46.52
C VAL A 25 -28.33 -16.57 45.16
N LEU A 26 -29.24 -17.56 45.07
CA LEU A 26 -29.61 -18.19 43.79
C LEU A 26 -30.31 -17.22 42.82
N LYS A 27 -31.13 -16.30 43.35
CA LYS A 27 -31.79 -15.25 42.53
C LYS A 27 -30.80 -14.23 41.97
N HIS A 28 -29.69 -13.98 42.66
CA HIS A 28 -28.63 -13.09 42.16
C HIS A 28 -27.61 -13.82 41.26
N GLY A 29 -27.36 -15.12 41.48
CA GLY A 29 -26.47 -15.93 40.63
C GLY A 29 -27.04 -16.30 39.27
N SER A 30 -28.35 -16.56 39.18
CA SER A 30 -29.04 -16.85 37.90
C SER A 30 -29.11 -15.63 36.97
N TYR A 31 -29.21 -14.43 37.54
CA TYR A 31 -29.19 -13.16 36.78
C TYR A 31 -27.82 -12.92 36.12
N SER A 32 -26.73 -13.28 36.80
CA SER A 32 -25.36 -13.17 36.25
C SER A 32 -25.11 -14.15 35.10
N ILE A 33 -25.62 -15.39 35.17
CA ILE A 33 -25.46 -16.38 34.08
C ILE A 33 -26.24 -15.94 32.83
N GLY A 34 -27.48 -15.45 33.00
CA GLY A 34 -28.29 -14.97 31.89
C GLY A 34 -27.68 -13.76 31.18
N ILE A 35 -27.17 -12.79 31.93
CA ILE A 35 -26.50 -11.61 31.36
C ILE A 35 -25.22 -12.01 30.62
N THR A 36 -24.40 -12.90 31.18
CA THR A 36 -23.17 -13.36 30.52
C THR A 36 -23.49 -14.06 29.19
N ALA A 37 -24.52 -14.92 29.14
CA ALA A 37 -24.92 -15.59 27.91
C ALA A 37 -25.39 -14.59 26.83
N VAL A 38 -26.13 -13.54 27.23
CA VAL A 38 -26.56 -12.47 26.32
C VAL A 38 -25.37 -11.66 25.81
N ILE A 39 -24.40 -11.33 26.66
CA ILE A 39 -23.18 -10.61 26.24
C ILE A 39 -22.38 -11.45 25.25
N ILE A 40 -22.20 -12.75 25.50
CA ILE A 40 -21.51 -13.66 24.56
C ILE A 40 -22.26 -13.70 23.22
N ALA A 41 -23.59 -13.83 23.23
CA ALA A 41 -24.39 -13.82 22.01
C ALA A 41 -24.25 -12.50 21.22
N ILE A 42 -24.25 -11.36 21.91
CA ILE A 42 -24.01 -10.04 21.29
C ILE A 42 -22.60 -9.98 20.68
N VAL A 43 -21.57 -10.43 21.38
CA VAL A 43 -20.18 -10.45 20.87
C VAL A 43 -20.05 -11.34 19.64
N VAL A 44 -20.72 -12.50 19.62
CA VAL A 44 -20.73 -13.40 18.46
C VAL A 44 -21.44 -12.75 17.27
N VAL A 45 -22.62 -12.17 17.47
CA VAL A 45 -23.36 -11.48 16.40
C VAL A 45 -22.59 -10.26 15.91
N PHE A 46 -21.97 -9.50 16.81
CA PHE A 46 -21.15 -8.35 16.47
C PHE A 46 -19.92 -8.76 15.64
N ASN A 47 -19.24 -9.85 16.00
CA ASN A 47 -18.15 -10.41 15.19
C ASN A 47 -18.62 -10.88 13.80
N LEU A 48 -19.82 -11.47 13.70
CA LEU A 48 -20.39 -11.88 12.41
C LEU A 48 -20.76 -10.68 11.53
N VAL A 49 -21.30 -9.61 12.12
CA VAL A 49 -21.63 -8.37 11.38
C VAL A 49 -20.36 -7.64 10.94
N ILE A 50 -19.32 -7.63 11.75
CA ILE A 50 -18.02 -7.08 11.36
C ILE A 50 -17.48 -7.78 10.11
N GLN A 51 -17.71 -9.09 9.92
CA GLN A 51 -17.25 -9.82 8.72
C GLN A 51 -17.93 -9.41 7.40
N GLU A 52 -19.01 -8.61 7.45
CA GLU A 52 -19.78 -8.15 6.28
C GLU A 52 -19.66 -6.62 6.00
N VAL A 53 -19.01 -5.84 6.89
CA VAL A 53 -18.84 -4.37 6.72
C VAL A 53 -17.70 -4.05 5.72
N PRO A 54 -17.77 -3.10 4.78
CA PRO A 54 -16.62 -2.80 3.89
C PRO A 54 -15.31 -2.52 4.66
N SER A 55 -14.16 -2.97 4.13
CA SER A 55 -12.87 -2.90 4.84
C SER A 55 -12.48 -1.46 5.22
N LYS A 56 -12.98 -0.47 4.47
CA LYS A 56 -12.95 0.97 4.76
C LYS A 56 -13.34 1.37 6.20
N TYR A 57 -14.21 0.59 6.85
CA TYR A 57 -14.71 0.89 8.20
C TYR A 57 -14.26 -0.12 9.27
N ARG A 58 -13.58 -1.22 8.90
CA ARG A 58 -13.11 -2.25 9.85
C ARG A 58 -11.73 -1.96 10.43
N GLU A 59 -10.84 -1.34 9.65
CA GLU A 59 -9.44 -1.19 10.02
C GLU A 59 -9.10 0.28 10.26
N ILE A 60 -9.04 0.68 11.53
CA ILE A 60 -8.22 1.84 11.89
C ILE A 60 -6.78 1.34 11.78
N ASP A 61 -6.01 1.89 10.85
CA ASP A 61 -4.61 1.52 10.68
C ASP A 61 -3.81 1.95 11.93
N LEU A 62 -3.60 0.99 12.81
CA LEU A 62 -2.84 1.13 14.06
C LEU A 62 -1.36 0.78 13.87
N SER A 63 -0.92 0.49 12.64
CA SER A 63 0.51 0.38 12.34
C SER A 63 1.14 1.77 12.42
N SER A 64 2.35 1.86 12.97
CA SER A 64 3.09 3.12 13.06
C SER A 64 3.40 3.76 11.70
N GLN A 65 3.13 3.05 10.59
CA GLN A 65 3.52 3.40 9.22
C GLN A 65 2.34 3.50 8.23
N LYS A 66 1.08 3.34 8.67
CA LYS A 66 -0.10 3.40 7.78
C LYS A 66 -0.02 2.47 6.55
N LEU A 67 0.42 1.24 6.77
CA LEU A 67 0.80 0.29 5.72
C LEU A 67 -0.37 -0.13 4.79
N TYR A 68 -1.63 0.05 5.20
CA TYR A 68 -2.80 -0.45 4.47
C TYR A 68 -3.81 0.65 4.09
N SER A 69 -3.44 1.92 4.22
CA SER A 69 -4.25 3.05 3.78
C SER A 69 -3.65 3.70 2.55
N ILE A 70 -4.48 4.02 1.57
CA ILE A 70 -4.09 4.88 0.45
C ILE A 70 -4.23 6.36 0.84
N GLY A 71 -3.32 7.21 0.40
CA GLY A 71 -3.35 8.65 0.61
C GLY A 71 -4.39 9.36 -0.27
N ASP A 72 -4.70 10.60 0.10
CA ASP A 72 -5.71 11.43 -0.59
C ASP A 72 -5.44 11.60 -2.09
N GLN A 73 -4.16 11.63 -2.51
CA GLN A 73 -3.79 11.75 -3.93
C GLN A 73 -4.15 10.48 -4.71
N THR A 74 -3.85 9.31 -4.16
CA THR A 74 -4.22 8.02 -4.75
C THR A 74 -5.73 7.86 -4.77
N GLU A 75 -6.43 8.21 -3.69
CA GLU A 75 -7.91 8.20 -3.70
C GLU A 75 -8.50 9.07 -4.81
N LYS A 76 -7.89 10.24 -5.07
CA LYS A 76 -8.35 11.13 -6.13
C LYS A 76 -8.08 10.52 -7.51
N MET A 77 -6.87 10.00 -7.74
CA MET A 77 -6.52 9.32 -8.98
C MET A 77 -7.47 8.16 -9.29
N LEU A 78 -7.82 7.35 -8.29
CA LEU A 78 -8.74 6.22 -8.46
C LEU A 78 -10.17 6.65 -8.82
N LYS A 79 -10.64 7.77 -8.25
CA LYS A 79 -11.96 8.33 -8.58
C LYS A 79 -12.01 8.95 -9.97
N ASP A 80 -10.89 9.54 -10.42
CA ASP A 80 -10.78 10.19 -11.72
C ASP A 80 -10.37 9.21 -12.84
N LEU A 81 -10.09 7.94 -12.50
CA LEU A 81 -9.70 6.89 -13.44
C LEU A 81 -10.84 6.57 -14.41
N ASP A 82 -10.55 6.55 -15.71
CA ASP A 82 -11.52 6.32 -16.79
C ASP A 82 -11.18 5.13 -17.70
N LYS A 83 -10.07 4.44 -17.41
CA LYS A 83 -9.57 3.26 -18.13
C LYS A 83 -9.51 2.06 -17.20
N ASP A 84 -9.96 0.92 -17.70
CA ASP A 84 -9.91 -0.35 -16.96
C ASP A 84 -8.46 -0.83 -16.79
N VAL A 85 -8.08 -1.15 -15.56
CA VAL A 85 -6.75 -1.67 -15.20
C VAL A 85 -6.90 -2.98 -14.44
N GLU A 86 -6.21 -4.01 -14.92
CA GLU A 86 -6.10 -5.30 -14.25
C GLU A 86 -4.79 -5.33 -13.45
N LEU A 87 -4.89 -5.57 -12.15
CA LEU A 87 -3.76 -5.79 -11.25
C LEU A 87 -3.64 -7.29 -10.98
N TYR A 88 -2.68 -7.94 -11.63
CA TYR A 88 -2.41 -9.36 -11.42
C TYR A 88 -1.45 -9.55 -10.25
N TYR A 89 -1.96 -10.09 -9.14
CA TYR A 89 -1.16 -10.42 -7.96
C TYR A 89 -0.51 -11.80 -8.14
N ILE A 90 0.78 -11.82 -8.40
CA ILE A 90 1.54 -13.03 -8.72
C ILE A 90 2.06 -13.65 -7.43
N VAL A 91 1.37 -14.67 -6.93
CA VAL A 91 1.75 -15.32 -5.68
C VAL A 91 1.20 -16.73 -5.60
N GLN A 92 2.03 -17.65 -5.07
CA GLN A 92 1.61 -19.01 -4.77
C GLN A 92 0.63 -19.04 -3.59
N ASP A 93 -0.37 -19.93 -3.64
CA ASP A 93 -1.29 -20.17 -2.52
C ASP A 93 -0.52 -20.49 -1.22
N GLY A 94 -0.80 -19.74 -0.16
CA GLY A 94 -0.17 -19.86 1.16
C GLY A 94 1.12 -19.04 1.35
N ALA A 95 1.58 -18.31 0.34
CA ALA A 95 2.77 -17.45 0.38
C ALA A 95 2.43 -15.94 0.30
N GLU A 96 1.17 -15.58 0.53
CA GLU A 96 0.65 -14.23 0.37
C GLU A 96 1.16 -13.28 1.46
N SER A 97 1.53 -12.08 1.03
CA SER A 97 1.75 -10.95 1.91
C SER A 97 0.41 -10.33 2.28
N SER A 98 0.10 -10.31 3.57
CA SER A 98 -1.10 -9.63 4.10
C SER A 98 -1.12 -8.15 3.75
N ASP A 99 0.05 -7.54 3.65
CA ASP A 99 0.18 -6.10 3.43
C ASP A 99 -0.24 -5.74 2.01
N ILE A 100 0.20 -6.57 1.06
CA ILE A 100 -0.10 -6.39 -0.36
C ILE A 100 -1.55 -6.76 -0.65
N GLU A 101 -2.07 -7.84 -0.07
CA GLU A 101 -3.49 -8.22 -0.23
C GLU A 101 -4.42 -7.09 0.20
N LYS A 102 -4.22 -6.56 1.41
CA LYS A 102 -5.03 -5.46 1.93
C LYS A 102 -4.89 -4.18 1.12
N LEU A 103 -3.68 -3.87 0.67
CA LEU A 103 -3.46 -2.71 -0.16
C LEU A 103 -4.20 -2.83 -1.50
N LEU A 104 -4.09 -3.99 -2.18
CA LEU A 104 -4.81 -4.27 -3.42
C LEU A 104 -6.34 -4.21 -3.24
N GLU A 105 -6.88 -4.71 -2.11
CA GLU A 105 -8.30 -4.55 -1.77
C GLU A 105 -8.70 -3.07 -1.73
N LYS A 106 -7.85 -2.16 -1.22
CA LYS A 106 -8.14 -0.71 -1.23
C LYS A 106 -8.17 -0.12 -2.63
N TYR A 107 -7.32 -0.60 -3.53
CA TYR A 107 -7.32 -0.16 -4.93
C TYR A 107 -8.60 -0.61 -5.65
N GLU A 108 -9.01 -1.87 -5.47
CA GLU A 108 -10.24 -2.42 -6.05
C GLU A 108 -11.50 -1.78 -5.45
N GLU A 109 -11.53 -1.49 -4.15
CA GLU A 109 -12.61 -0.72 -3.51
C GLU A 109 -12.63 0.76 -3.96
N GLY A 110 -11.48 1.29 -4.39
CA GLY A 110 -11.28 2.70 -4.69
C GLY A 110 -11.78 3.14 -6.06
N SER A 111 -11.94 2.21 -7.01
CA SER A 111 -12.43 2.49 -8.36
C SER A 111 -13.08 1.27 -8.99
N GLU A 112 -14.19 1.46 -9.71
CA GLU A 112 -14.81 0.38 -10.50
C GLU A 112 -13.97 -0.05 -11.72
N HIS A 113 -12.97 0.75 -12.09
CA HIS A 113 -12.04 0.50 -13.18
C HIS A 113 -10.82 -0.32 -12.74
N ILE A 114 -10.62 -0.59 -11.45
CA ILE A 114 -9.57 -1.49 -10.98
C ILE A 114 -10.15 -2.87 -10.73
N LYS A 115 -9.49 -3.89 -11.28
CA LYS A 115 -9.78 -5.30 -10.99
C LYS A 115 -8.52 -6.00 -10.51
N VAL A 116 -8.60 -6.68 -9.37
CA VAL A 116 -7.47 -7.45 -8.83
C VAL A 116 -7.69 -8.94 -9.10
N GLU A 117 -6.69 -9.58 -9.69
CA GLU A 117 -6.72 -11.03 -9.92
C GLU A 117 -5.46 -11.71 -9.38
N LYS A 118 -5.64 -12.65 -8.46
CA LYS A 118 -4.56 -13.51 -8.01
C LYS A 118 -4.20 -14.55 -9.09
N LYS A 119 -2.90 -14.70 -9.36
CA LYS A 119 -2.37 -15.72 -10.27
C LYS A 119 -1.26 -16.49 -9.59
N ASP A 120 -1.53 -17.76 -9.32
CA ASP A 120 -0.53 -18.68 -8.76
C ASP A 120 0.45 -19.14 -9.86
N PRO A 121 1.75 -18.81 -9.78
CA PRO A 121 2.74 -19.21 -10.77
C PRO A 121 3.01 -20.73 -10.79
N ALA A 122 2.68 -21.48 -9.72
CA ALA A 122 2.74 -22.93 -9.71
C ALA A 122 1.57 -23.56 -10.50
N VAL A 123 0.43 -22.88 -10.58
CA VAL A 123 -0.73 -23.30 -11.37
C VAL A 123 -0.66 -22.80 -12.81
N TYR A 124 -0.18 -21.55 -13.00
CA TYR A 124 -0.08 -20.87 -14.29
C TYR A 124 1.36 -20.43 -14.61
N PRO A 125 2.29 -21.38 -14.85
CA PRO A 125 3.73 -21.09 -14.93
C PRO A 125 4.16 -20.23 -16.11
N THR A 126 3.31 -20.06 -17.13
CA THR A 126 3.60 -19.24 -18.33
C THR A 126 2.80 -17.94 -18.35
N PHE A 127 2.05 -17.63 -17.28
CA PHE A 127 1.19 -16.45 -17.26
C PHE A 127 1.98 -15.16 -17.41
N THR A 128 3.03 -14.99 -16.62
CA THR A 128 3.85 -13.77 -16.58
C THR A 128 4.64 -13.53 -17.87
N SER A 129 4.96 -14.60 -18.62
CA SER A 129 5.66 -14.52 -19.90
C SER A 129 4.89 -13.80 -21.00
N GLN A 130 3.59 -13.54 -20.80
CA GLN A 130 2.79 -12.71 -21.69
C GLN A 130 3.11 -11.21 -21.56
N TYR A 131 3.70 -10.81 -20.43
CA TYR A 131 3.93 -9.41 -20.07
C TYR A 131 5.41 -9.06 -19.94
N THR A 132 6.24 -10.01 -19.48
CA THR A 132 7.68 -9.77 -19.27
C THR A 132 8.53 -11.01 -19.60
N SER A 133 9.77 -10.77 -20.02
CA SER A 133 10.81 -11.80 -20.11
C SER A 133 11.55 -12.03 -18.79
N ASP A 134 11.37 -11.15 -17.82
CA ASP A 134 12.07 -11.20 -16.54
C ASP A 134 11.42 -12.20 -15.58
N ASN A 135 12.20 -12.66 -14.60
CA ASN A 135 11.66 -13.52 -13.54
C ASN A 135 10.82 -12.68 -12.58
N VAL A 136 9.56 -13.07 -12.40
CA VAL A 136 8.62 -12.39 -11.49
C VAL A 136 8.58 -13.14 -10.17
N THR A 137 8.95 -12.46 -9.09
CA THR A 137 9.02 -13.05 -7.75
C THR A 137 7.64 -13.16 -7.11
N ASN A 138 7.46 -14.10 -6.17
CA ASN A 138 6.21 -14.20 -5.40
C ASN A 138 5.92 -12.86 -4.70
N ASN A 139 4.64 -12.49 -4.68
CA ASN A 139 4.09 -11.23 -4.19
C ASN A 139 4.37 -10.01 -5.09
N SER A 140 4.88 -10.20 -6.30
CA SER A 140 4.94 -9.14 -7.31
C SER A 140 3.55 -8.88 -7.92
N ILE A 141 3.38 -7.72 -8.54
CA ILE A 141 2.14 -7.31 -9.20
C ILE A 141 2.44 -6.98 -10.67
N ILE A 142 1.53 -7.31 -11.58
CA ILE A 142 1.57 -6.82 -12.96
C ILE A 142 0.33 -5.97 -13.19
N ALA A 143 0.52 -4.67 -13.43
CA ALA A 143 -0.54 -3.77 -13.85
C ALA A 143 -0.69 -3.82 -15.37
N VAL A 144 -1.92 -3.93 -15.88
CA VAL A 144 -2.22 -4.07 -17.31
C VAL A 144 -3.39 -3.15 -17.69
N CYS A 145 -3.23 -2.39 -18.77
CA CYS A 145 -4.30 -1.60 -19.40
C CYS A 145 -4.13 -1.66 -20.91
N GLY A 146 -5.03 -2.39 -21.59
CA GLY A 146 -4.89 -2.65 -23.04
C GLY A 146 -3.57 -3.36 -23.35
N ASP A 147 -2.77 -2.77 -24.25
CA ASP A 147 -1.47 -3.32 -24.66
C ASP A 147 -0.31 -2.90 -23.75
N LYS A 148 -0.53 -1.98 -22.79
CA LYS A 148 0.49 -1.51 -21.85
C LYS A 148 0.47 -2.36 -20.58
N ASN A 149 1.66 -2.72 -20.10
CA ASN A 149 1.82 -3.38 -18.82
C ASN A 149 3.04 -2.85 -18.05
N LYS A 150 3.02 -3.01 -16.74
CA LYS A 150 4.14 -2.68 -15.85
C LYS A 150 4.24 -3.72 -14.74
N VAL A 151 5.43 -4.28 -14.56
CA VAL A 151 5.75 -5.17 -13.44
C VAL A 151 6.20 -4.34 -12.24
N ILE A 152 5.62 -4.64 -11.08
CA ILE A 152 6.00 -4.14 -9.77
C ILE A 152 6.61 -5.32 -9.00
N ASP A 153 7.93 -5.30 -8.82
CA ASP A 153 8.61 -6.37 -8.10
C ASP A 153 8.36 -6.27 -6.59
N TYR A 154 8.22 -7.41 -5.92
CA TYR A 154 8.00 -7.48 -4.48
C TYR A 154 9.01 -6.64 -3.69
N TYR A 155 10.29 -6.67 -4.04
CA TYR A 155 11.33 -5.97 -3.30
C TYR A 155 11.31 -4.47 -3.51
N SER A 156 10.73 -3.96 -4.61
CA SER A 156 10.62 -2.51 -4.83
C SER A 156 9.57 -1.84 -3.95
N MET A 157 8.65 -2.63 -3.38
CA MET A 157 7.63 -2.16 -2.44
C MET A 157 8.17 -1.97 -1.02
N TYR A 158 9.42 -2.34 -0.72
CA TYR A 158 10.01 -2.19 0.61
C TYR A 158 11.28 -1.35 0.55
N GLU A 159 11.30 -0.29 1.35
CA GLU A 159 12.52 0.49 1.55
C GLU A 159 13.42 -0.22 2.56
N THR A 160 14.71 -0.28 2.26
CA THR A 160 15.68 -0.93 3.14
C THR A 160 16.90 -0.04 3.39
N SER A 161 17.48 -0.18 4.57
CA SER A 161 18.75 0.45 4.93
C SER A 161 19.72 -0.59 5.50
N ILE A 162 21.01 -0.31 5.36
CA ILE A 162 22.05 -1.14 5.99
C ILE A 162 22.29 -0.61 7.39
N ASN A 163 22.06 -1.45 8.39
CA ASN A 163 22.53 -1.18 9.74
C ASN A 163 24.04 -1.42 9.79
N TYR A 164 24.84 -0.35 9.77
CA TYR A 164 26.31 -0.43 9.75
C TYR A 164 26.94 -1.00 11.03
N GLN A 165 26.18 -1.16 12.13
CA GLN A 165 26.68 -1.77 13.35
C GLN A 165 26.57 -3.30 13.29
N THR A 166 25.50 -3.82 12.70
CA THR A 166 25.22 -5.26 12.58
C THR A 166 25.54 -5.82 11.19
N TYR A 167 25.81 -4.95 10.20
CA TYR A 167 25.90 -5.27 8.78
C TYR A 167 24.68 -6.03 8.24
N SER A 168 23.50 -5.82 8.86
CA SER A 168 22.23 -6.40 8.41
C SER A 168 21.42 -5.39 7.60
N GLN A 169 20.72 -5.88 6.58
CA GLN A 169 19.71 -5.11 5.87
C GLN A 169 18.42 -5.08 6.70
N GLU A 170 17.90 -3.90 6.97
CA GLU A 170 16.68 -3.68 7.74
C GLU A 170 15.65 -2.98 6.87
N VAL A 171 14.41 -3.48 6.88
CA VAL A 171 13.28 -2.81 6.23
C VAL A 171 12.93 -1.57 7.04
N THR A 172 12.99 -0.42 6.39
CA THR A 172 12.73 0.89 7.01
C THR A 172 11.39 1.49 6.62
N GLY A 173 10.80 1.01 5.52
CA GLY A 173 9.53 1.52 5.02
C GLY A 173 8.88 0.55 4.04
N PHE A 174 7.61 0.84 3.76
CA PHE A 174 6.81 0.16 2.76
C PHE A 174 6.28 1.20 1.78
N ASP A 175 6.66 1.07 0.51
CA ASP A 175 6.29 1.94 -0.60
C ASP A 175 5.31 1.22 -1.56
N GLY A 176 4.49 0.29 -1.05
CA GLY A 176 3.53 -0.43 -1.89
C GLY A 176 2.56 0.52 -2.61
N GLU A 177 2.07 1.56 -1.91
CA GLU A 177 1.17 2.55 -2.52
C GLU A 177 1.85 3.30 -3.67
N GLY A 178 3.06 3.82 -3.44
CA GLY A 178 3.78 4.60 -4.45
C GLY A 178 4.08 3.78 -5.70
N GLN A 179 4.46 2.51 -5.54
CA GLN A 179 4.73 1.61 -6.66
C GLN A 179 3.46 1.29 -7.47
N ILE A 180 2.36 0.94 -6.80
CA ILE A 180 1.10 0.57 -7.48
C ILE A 180 0.49 1.79 -8.17
N THR A 181 0.41 2.95 -7.50
CA THR A 181 -0.11 4.19 -8.08
C THR A 181 0.70 4.63 -9.31
N SER A 182 2.03 4.58 -9.22
CA SER A 182 2.91 4.88 -10.36
C SER A 182 2.66 3.94 -11.55
N ALA A 183 2.54 2.63 -11.30
CA ALA A 183 2.25 1.66 -12.34
C ALA A 183 0.87 1.84 -12.99
N ILE A 184 -0.17 2.13 -12.20
CA ILE A 184 -1.51 2.44 -12.72
C ILE A 184 -1.44 3.67 -13.62
N HIS A 185 -0.81 4.75 -13.15
CA HIS A 185 -0.62 5.96 -13.95
C HIS A 185 0.16 5.68 -15.24
N TYR A 186 1.16 4.79 -15.19
CA TYR A 186 1.98 4.43 -16.36
C TYR A 186 1.15 3.74 -17.44
N VAL A 187 0.37 2.71 -17.05
CA VAL A 187 -0.38 1.90 -18.01
C VAL A 187 -1.59 2.65 -18.57
N THR A 188 -2.12 3.65 -17.86
CA THR A 188 -3.27 4.46 -18.33
C THR A 188 -2.87 5.74 -19.06
N SER A 189 -1.65 6.23 -18.87
CA SER A 189 -1.12 7.39 -19.61
C SER A 189 -0.94 7.07 -21.08
N GLU A 190 -1.20 8.05 -21.96
CA GLU A 190 -0.99 7.92 -23.40
C GLU A 190 0.48 8.15 -23.74
N ASP A 191 1.02 9.27 -23.26
CA ASP A 191 2.40 9.70 -23.43
C ASP A 191 3.03 10.02 -22.08
N MET A 192 4.33 9.74 -21.96
CA MET A 192 5.11 10.13 -20.79
C MET A 192 5.84 11.44 -21.10
N PRO A 193 5.76 12.47 -20.23
CA PRO A 193 6.57 13.66 -20.39
C PRO A 193 8.07 13.30 -20.35
N VAL A 194 8.86 13.95 -21.22
CA VAL A 194 10.31 13.74 -21.29
C VAL A 194 11.03 14.91 -20.61
N LEU A 195 11.85 14.59 -19.59
CA LEU A 195 12.80 15.50 -18.96
C LEU A 195 14.16 15.32 -19.63
N TYR A 196 14.60 16.34 -20.37
CA TYR A 196 15.93 16.36 -20.94
C TYR A 196 16.93 16.96 -19.96
N THR A 197 17.96 16.22 -19.59
CA THR A 197 19.07 16.72 -18.77
C THR A 197 20.20 17.20 -19.68
N LEU A 198 20.61 18.46 -19.52
CA LEU A 198 21.72 19.00 -20.31
C LEU A 198 23.04 18.30 -19.94
N GLU A 199 23.83 18.00 -20.96
CA GLU A 199 25.19 17.46 -20.83
C GLU A 199 26.17 18.23 -21.73
N GLY A 200 27.42 18.33 -21.28
CA GLY A 200 28.53 18.93 -22.03
C GLY A 200 29.35 19.95 -21.24
N HIS A 201 28.94 20.25 -20.01
CA HIS A 201 29.47 21.31 -19.15
C HIS A 201 29.97 20.78 -17.81
N ASP A 202 30.43 19.53 -17.78
CA ASP A 202 30.82 18.81 -16.56
C ASP A 202 29.71 18.83 -15.50
N GLU A 203 28.44 18.67 -15.92
CA GLU A 203 27.28 18.64 -15.06
C GLU A 203 27.36 17.53 -14.00
N VAL A 204 26.85 17.81 -12.81
CA VAL A 204 26.74 16.79 -11.76
C VAL A 204 25.72 15.76 -12.21
N SER A 205 25.97 14.46 -11.98
CA SER A 205 24.94 13.46 -12.23
C SER A 205 23.85 13.49 -11.16
N MET A 206 22.60 13.33 -11.59
CA MET A 206 21.48 13.14 -10.65
C MET A 206 21.73 11.89 -9.80
N SER A 207 21.43 11.97 -8.50
CA SER A 207 21.47 10.78 -7.64
C SER A 207 20.41 9.77 -8.08
N GLU A 208 20.66 8.48 -7.82
CA GLU A 208 19.69 7.41 -8.14
C GLU A 208 18.33 7.66 -7.48
N THR A 209 18.31 8.10 -6.22
CA THR A 209 17.06 8.47 -5.52
C THR A 209 16.28 9.57 -6.25
N MET A 210 16.97 10.54 -6.87
CA MET A 210 16.31 11.59 -7.62
C MET A 210 15.75 11.07 -8.94
N LYS A 211 16.51 10.23 -9.66
CA LYS A 211 16.03 9.54 -10.87
C LYS A 211 14.81 8.68 -10.57
N ASP A 212 14.87 7.86 -9.52
CA ASP A 212 13.77 7.01 -9.07
C ASP A 212 12.51 7.82 -8.77
N THR A 213 12.66 8.97 -8.10
CA THR A 213 11.54 9.87 -7.77
C THR A 213 10.89 10.44 -9.04
N ILE A 214 11.71 10.89 -10.00
CA ILE A 214 11.22 11.44 -11.28
C ILE A 214 10.53 10.34 -12.09
N GLN A 215 11.13 9.15 -12.19
CA GLN A 215 10.58 8.03 -12.93
C GLN A 215 9.30 7.47 -12.30
N LYS A 216 9.15 7.50 -10.97
CA LYS A 216 7.88 7.16 -10.30
C LYS A 216 6.75 8.11 -10.69
N ALA A 217 7.06 9.36 -11.02
CA ALA A 217 6.08 10.29 -11.58
C ALA A 217 5.75 10.02 -13.06
N ASN A 218 6.29 8.93 -13.64
CA ASN A 218 6.19 8.56 -15.07
C ASN A 218 6.74 9.63 -16.01
N ILE A 219 7.84 10.25 -15.60
CA ILE A 219 8.63 11.17 -16.42
C ILE A 219 9.82 10.38 -16.96
N ASP A 220 9.98 10.35 -18.28
CA ASP A 220 11.17 9.77 -18.92
C ASP A 220 12.35 10.73 -18.79
N ILE A 221 13.56 10.20 -18.59
CA ILE A 221 14.77 10.99 -18.41
C ILE A 221 15.70 10.71 -19.57
N GLN A 222 16.02 11.73 -20.35
CA GLN A 222 16.94 11.63 -21.48
C GLN A 222 18.04 12.67 -21.38
N SER A 223 19.22 12.34 -21.91
CA SER A 223 20.33 13.29 -21.99
C SER A 223 20.26 14.12 -23.26
N LEU A 224 20.60 15.41 -23.17
CA LEU A 224 20.70 16.31 -24.31
C LEU A 224 22.05 17.02 -24.32
N ASN A 225 22.76 16.94 -25.44
CA ASN A 225 23.95 17.75 -25.68
C ASN A 225 23.65 18.78 -26.79
N LEU A 226 23.64 20.06 -26.43
CA LEU A 226 23.31 21.16 -27.34
C LEU A 226 24.49 21.61 -28.24
N LEU A 227 25.70 21.10 -28.00
CA LEU A 227 26.83 21.27 -28.92
C LEU A 227 26.64 20.41 -30.18
N SER A 228 25.98 19.25 -30.05
CA SER A 228 25.70 18.34 -31.16
C SER A 228 24.27 18.44 -31.70
N SER A 229 23.36 19.06 -30.94
CA SER A 229 21.94 19.19 -31.31
C SER A 229 21.63 20.59 -31.83
N GLU A 230 20.75 20.70 -32.82
CA GLU A 230 20.35 22.00 -33.38
C GLU A 230 19.38 22.75 -32.47
N THR A 231 18.48 22.05 -31.80
CA THR A 231 17.47 22.60 -30.89
C THR A 231 17.23 21.68 -29.70
N VAL A 232 16.51 22.17 -28.69
CA VAL A 232 15.86 21.30 -27.71
C VAL A 232 14.78 20.48 -28.44
N PRO A 233 14.67 19.16 -28.19
CA PRO A 233 13.64 18.32 -28.83
C PRO A 233 12.21 18.82 -28.59
N GLU A 234 11.33 18.69 -29.57
CA GLU A 234 9.93 19.18 -29.48
C GLU A 234 9.08 18.42 -28.45
N ASP A 235 9.46 17.18 -28.14
CA ASP A 235 8.83 16.34 -27.12
C ASP A 235 9.35 16.62 -25.69
N ALA A 236 10.30 17.55 -25.54
CA ALA A 236 10.78 17.98 -24.24
C ALA A 236 9.67 18.65 -23.44
N ALA A 237 9.26 18.00 -22.35
CA ALA A 237 8.37 18.60 -21.36
C ALA A 237 9.10 19.58 -20.44
N CYS A 238 10.40 19.35 -20.24
CA CYS A 238 11.29 20.22 -19.48
C CYS A 238 12.76 19.99 -19.86
N LEU A 239 13.55 21.07 -19.93
CA LEU A 239 15.01 21.03 -19.99
C LEU A 239 15.59 21.32 -18.61
N PHE A 240 16.37 20.37 -18.09
CA PHE A 240 16.98 20.45 -16.76
C PHE A 240 18.48 20.72 -16.83
N LEU A 241 18.86 21.91 -16.37
CA LEU A 241 20.26 22.33 -16.23
C LEU A 241 20.73 22.03 -14.82
N PHE A 242 21.33 20.85 -14.61
CA PHE A 242 21.69 20.41 -13.27
C PHE A 242 23.12 20.81 -12.89
N SER A 243 23.26 22.02 -12.35
CA SER A 243 24.52 22.56 -11.83
C SER A 243 25.70 22.45 -12.82
N PRO A 244 25.60 23.08 -14.02
CA PRO A 244 26.72 23.11 -14.96
C PRO A 244 27.95 23.77 -14.32
N VAL A 245 29.13 23.19 -14.57
CA VAL A 245 30.41 23.66 -14.03
C VAL A 245 31.11 24.58 -15.02
N ALA A 246 30.95 24.32 -16.32
CA ALA A 246 31.40 25.20 -17.39
C ALA A 246 30.27 26.12 -17.86
N ASP A 247 30.65 27.31 -18.34
CA ASP A 247 29.71 28.26 -18.95
C ASP A 247 29.14 27.71 -20.26
N LEU A 248 27.86 27.95 -20.50
CA LEU A 248 27.20 27.70 -21.78
C LEU A 248 27.78 28.63 -22.85
N THR A 249 27.91 28.12 -24.08
CA THR A 249 28.25 28.99 -25.21
C THR A 249 27.10 29.96 -25.56
N GLU A 250 27.41 31.03 -26.30
CA GLU A 250 26.38 31.94 -26.82
C GLU A 250 25.36 31.19 -27.70
N GLU A 251 25.82 30.21 -28.47
CA GLU A 251 24.96 29.39 -29.34
C GLU A 251 23.98 28.54 -28.53
N GLU A 252 24.46 27.83 -27.52
CA GLU A 252 23.60 27.03 -26.64
C GLU A 252 22.62 27.89 -25.86
N THR A 253 23.09 29.05 -25.39
CA THR A 253 22.24 30.02 -24.70
C THR A 253 21.10 30.48 -25.62
N GLN A 254 21.39 30.77 -26.89
CA GLN A 254 20.35 31.14 -27.85
C GLN A 254 19.35 29.99 -28.09
N LYS A 255 19.83 28.75 -28.25
CA LYS A 255 18.95 27.57 -28.40
C LYS A 255 18.01 27.39 -27.20
N ILE A 256 18.50 27.61 -25.98
CA ILE A 256 17.69 27.53 -24.76
C ILE A 256 16.69 28.69 -24.67
N LEU A 257 17.11 29.91 -25.00
CA LEU A 257 16.22 31.07 -25.04
C LEU A 257 15.10 30.89 -26.05
N ASP A 258 15.40 30.39 -27.25
CA ASP A 258 14.40 30.09 -28.28
C ASP A 258 13.39 29.04 -27.78
N TYR A 259 13.86 28.00 -27.08
CA TYR A 259 12.98 27.02 -26.46
C TYR A 259 12.05 27.64 -25.40
N LEU A 260 12.57 28.52 -24.53
CA LEU A 260 11.77 29.25 -23.54
C LEU A 260 10.76 30.21 -24.18
N GLU A 261 11.14 30.93 -25.24
CA GLU A 261 10.26 31.84 -25.98
C GLU A 261 9.09 31.10 -26.64
N ASN A 262 9.30 29.83 -27.01
CA ASN A 262 8.27 28.94 -27.55
C ASN A 262 7.43 28.23 -26.47
N GLY A 263 7.57 28.61 -25.20
CA GLY A 263 6.77 28.08 -24.09
C GLY A 263 7.36 26.83 -23.43
N GLY A 264 8.60 26.49 -23.78
CA GLY A 264 9.40 25.48 -23.08
C GLY A 264 9.59 25.81 -21.60
N LYS A 265 9.90 24.77 -20.82
CA LYS A 265 10.15 24.83 -19.38
C LYS A 265 11.55 24.37 -19.02
#